data_AF-A0A8C5WZL7-F1
#
_entry.id   AF-A0A8C5WZL7-F1
#
_cell.length_a   1.000
_cell.length_b   1.000
_cell.length_c   1.000
_cell.angle_alpha   90.00
_cell.angle_beta   90.00
_cell.angle_gamma   90.00
#
_symmetry.space_group_name_H-M   'P 1'
#
loop_
_entity.id
_entity.type
_entity.pdbx_description
1 polymer ?
#
loop_
_entity_poly.entity_id
_entity_poly.type
_entity_poly.pdbx_seq_one_letter_code
_entity_poly.pdbx_strand_id
1 'polypeptide(L)'
;VYQFCSRACSDDYKKLHCIVTYCEYCQEEKTLHETVNFSGIKRPFCSEGCKLLYKQDFARRLGLRCVTCNYCSQLCKKGATKELDGVVRDFCSEECCKKFQDWYYKASNSEFLTRAPQLKKPKMHM
;
A
#
# COMPACT_ATOMS: atom_id res chain seq x y z
N VAL A 1 -9.74 -28.47 8.09
CA VAL A 1 -8.95 -27.21 8.23
C VAL A 1 -7.60 -27.60 8.79
N TYR A 2 -6.49 -27.30 8.08
CA TYR A 2 -5.15 -27.57 8.59
C TYR A 2 -4.68 -26.38 9.42
N GLN A 3 -4.15 -26.65 10.62
CA GLN A 3 -3.59 -25.65 11.51
C GLN A 3 -2.08 -25.86 11.59
N PHE A 4 -1.32 -24.79 11.38
CA PHE A 4 0.15 -24.83 11.34
C PHE A 4 0.73 -23.99 12.47
N CYS A 5 1.89 -24.40 12.98
CA CYS A 5 2.65 -23.70 14.00
C CYS A 5 3.11 -22.30 13.58
N SER A 6 3.36 -22.10 12.29
CA SER A 6 3.89 -20.87 11.74
C SER A 6 3.63 -20.81 10.24
N ARG A 7 3.92 -19.64 9.63
CA ARG A 7 3.88 -19.49 8.17
C ARG A 7 4.88 -20.43 7.49
N ALA A 8 6.08 -20.59 8.06
CA ALA A 8 7.10 -21.49 7.55
C ALA A 8 6.60 -22.95 7.51
N CYS A 9 6.00 -23.43 8.62
CA CYS A 9 5.39 -24.77 8.68
C CYS A 9 4.36 -24.98 7.56
N SER A 10 3.53 -23.96 7.28
CA SER A 10 2.52 -24.03 6.22
C SER A 10 3.11 -23.99 4.81
N ASP A 11 4.20 -23.26 4.60
CA ASP A 11 4.82 -23.14 3.27
C ASP A 11 5.64 -24.38 2.94
N ASP A 12 6.32 -24.98 3.92
CA ASP A 12 7.01 -26.26 3.76
C ASP A 12 6.03 -27.39 3.44
N TYR A 13 4.88 -27.43 4.12
CA TYR A 13 3.80 -28.36 3.78
C TYR A 13 3.36 -28.22 2.32
N LYS A 14 3.12 -26.99 1.84
CA LYS A 14 2.72 -26.76 0.45
C LYS A 14 3.79 -27.20 -0.55
N LYS A 15 5.07 -27.01 -0.24
CA LYS A 15 6.18 -27.50 -1.07
C LYS A 15 6.27 -29.02 -1.09
N LEU A 16 6.25 -29.65 0.08
CA LEU A 16 6.34 -31.11 0.24
C LEU A 16 5.20 -31.84 -0.49
N HIS A 17 4.00 -31.26 -0.45
CA HIS A 17 2.82 -31.83 -1.10
C HIS A 17 2.57 -31.28 -2.51
N CYS A 18 3.54 -30.56 -3.10
CA CYS A 18 3.44 -29.97 -4.44
C CYS A 18 2.11 -29.23 -4.67
N ILE A 19 1.66 -28.47 -3.68
CA ILE A 19 0.44 -27.67 -3.77
C ILE A 19 0.75 -26.48 -4.68
N VAL A 20 0.50 -26.66 -5.96
CA VAL A 20 0.75 -25.68 -7.02
C VAL A 20 -0.54 -24.97 -7.44
N THR A 21 -0.37 -23.85 -8.10
CA THR A 21 -1.45 -23.04 -8.68
C THR A 21 -0.93 -22.30 -9.90
N TYR A 22 -1.84 -21.94 -10.80
CA TYR A 22 -1.53 -21.00 -11.88
C TYR A 22 -1.70 -19.58 -11.36
N CYS A 23 -0.59 -18.85 -11.20
CA CYS A 23 -0.64 -17.55 -10.55
C CYS A 23 -1.39 -16.52 -11.40
N GLU A 24 -2.36 -15.83 -10.80
CA GLU A 24 -3.16 -14.81 -11.49
C GLU A 24 -2.31 -13.64 -12.04
N TYR A 25 -1.20 -13.30 -11.39
CA TYR A 25 -0.35 -12.20 -11.81
C TYR A 25 0.68 -12.61 -12.88
N CYS A 26 1.60 -13.53 -12.54
CA CYS A 26 2.70 -13.89 -13.44
C CYS A 26 2.32 -14.94 -14.49
N GLN A 27 1.13 -15.54 -14.40
CA GLN A 27 0.64 -16.53 -15.37
C GLN A 27 1.59 -17.75 -15.52
N GLU A 28 2.17 -18.20 -14.40
CA GLU A 28 3.04 -19.38 -14.33
C GLU A 28 2.54 -20.36 -13.27
N GLU A 29 2.77 -21.66 -13.48
CA GLU A 29 2.50 -22.70 -12.49
C GLU A 29 3.59 -22.71 -11.42
N LYS A 30 3.22 -22.40 -10.17
CA LYS A 30 4.14 -22.31 -9.04
C LYS A 30 3.46 -22.78 -7.76
N THR A 31 4.25 -23.05 -6.71
CA THR A 31 3.72 -23.34 -5.38
C THR A 31 2.76 -22.24 -4.93
N LEU A 32 1.58 -22.62 -4.46
CA LEU A 32 0.57 -21.70 -3.96
C LEU A 32 1.11 -20.98 -2.71
N HIS A 33 1.17 -19.66 -2.75
CA HIS A 33 1.41 -18.86 -1.54
C HIS A 33 0.10 -18.64 -0.79
N GLU A 34 -0.88 -18.04 -1.46
CA GLU A 34 -2.17 -17.68 -0.88
C GLU A 34 -3.23 -17.47 -1.97
N THR A 35 -4.48 -17.78 -1.65
CA THR A 35 -5.65 -17.44 -2.48
C THR A 35 -6.44 -16.34 -1.80
N VAL A 36 -6.68 -15.24 -2.52
CA VAL A 36 -7.37 -14.05 -1.99
C VAL A 36 -8.63 -13.78 -2.79
N ASN A 37 -9.70 -13.36 -2.13
CA ASN A 37 -10.92 -12.89 -2.80
C ASN A 37 -10.74 -11.44 -3.26
N PHE A 38 -10.74 -11.21 -4.56
CA PHE A 38 -10.78 -9.88 -5.18
C PHE A 38 -12.09 -9.72 -5.93
N SER A 39 -12.90 -8.73 -5.53
CA SER A 39 -14.21 -8.45 -6.11
C SER A 39 -15.12 -9.69 -6.21
N GLY A 40 -15.10 -10.54 -5.17
CA GLY A 40 -15.89 -11.76 -5.10
C GLY A 40 -15.29 -12.98 -5.83
N ILE A 41 -14.16 -12.82 -6.52
CA ILE A 41 -13.50 -13.92 -7.24
C ILE A 41 -12.25 -14.37 -6.46
N LYS A 42 -12.13 -15.68 -6.23
CA LYS A 42 -10.91 -16.30 -5.68
C LYS A 42 -9.78 -16.21 -6.69
N ARG A 43 -8.69 -15.54 -6.32
CA ARG A 43 -7.50 -15.36 -7.16
C ARG A 43 -6.27 -15.94 -6.45
N PRO A 44 -5.60 -16.95 -7.03
CA PRO A 44 -4.41 -17.54 -6.43
C PRO A 44 -3.13 -16.77 -6.79
N PHE A 45 -2.20 -16.70 -5.84
CA PHE A 45 -0.90 -16.06 -6.00
C PHE A 45 0.23 -16.97 -5.56
N CYS A 46 1.34 -16.96 -6.29
CA CYS A 46 2.54 -17.74 -5.99
C CYS A 46 3.50 -17.07 -5.01
N SER A 47 3.29 -15.78 -4.70
CA SER A 47 4.13 -15.02 -3.78
C SER A 47 3.41 -13.78 -3.26
N GLU A 48 3.93 -13.22 -2.17
CA GLU A 48 3.49 -11.91 -1.67
C GLU A 48 3.71 -10.80 -2.72
N GLY A 49 4.82 -10.85 -3.46
CA GLY A 49 5.13 -9.89 -4.52
C GLY A 49 4.10 -9.90 -5.65
N CYS A 50 3.73 -11.07 -6.17
CA CYS A 50 2.70 -11.19 -7.20
C CYS A 50 1.33 -10.69 -6.74
N LYS A 51 0.97 -10.95 -5.47
CA LYS A 51 -0.26 -10.42 -4.87
C LYS A 51 -0.24 -8.89 -4.81
N LEU A 52 0.88 -8.28 -4.40
CA LEU A 52 1.02 -6.83 -4.29
C LEU A 52 1.00 -6.15 -5.66
N LEU A 53 1.71 -6.69 -6.64
CA LEU A 53 1.71 -6.16 -8.00
C LEU A 53 0.30 -6.24 -8.63
N TYR A 54 -0.41 -7.35 -8.43
CA TYR A 54 -1.80 -7.47 -8.87
C TYR A 54 -2.69 -6.41 -8.21
N LYS A 55 -2.58 -6.17 -6.89
CA LYS A 55 -3.34 -5.11 -6.20
C LYS A 55 -3.07 -3.73 -6.79
N GLN A 56 -1.81 -3.41 -7.06
CA GLN A 56 -1.40 -2.12 -7.62
C GLN A 56 -1.94 -1.93 -9.04
N ASP A 57 -1.77 -2.94 -9.89
CA ASP A 57 -2.27 -2.91 -11.27
C ASP A 57 -3.79 -2.89 -11.32
N PHE A 58 -4.46 -3.63 -10.44
CA PHE A 58 -5.91 -3.61 -10.30
C PHE A 58 -6.42 -2.23 -9.90
N ALA A 59 -5.79 -1.59 -8.91
CA ALA A 59 -6.09 -0.22 -8.53
C ALA A 59 -5.88 0.76 -9.70
N ARG A 60 -4.78 0.59 -10.46
CA ARG A 60 -4.49 1.40 -11.66
C ARG A 60 -5.57 1.23 -12.74
N ARG A 61 -6.00 0.00 -13.03
CA ARG A 61 -7.06 -0.30 -14.03
C ARG A 61 -8.41 0.30 -13.64
N LEU A 62 -8.72 0.36 -12.35
CA LEU A 62 -9.93 1.00 -11.83
C LEU A 62 -9.83 2.53 -11.77
N GLY A 63 -8.72 3.13 -12.24
CA GLY A 63 -8.49 4.57 -12.12
C GLY A 63 -8.29 5.06 -10.68
N LEU A 64 -8.05 4.15 -9.74
CA LEU A 64 -7.79 4.48 -8.35
C LEU A 64 -6.33 4.96 -8.25
N ARG A 65 -6.13 6.28 -8.30
CA ARG A 65 -4.81 6.88 -8.08
C ARG A 65 -4.47 6.75 -6.58
N CYS A 66 -3.63 5.76 -6.26
CA CYS A 66 -3.12 5.58 -4.90
C CYS A 66 -2.07 6.64 -4.58
N VAL A 67 -2.15 7.21 -3.38
CA VAL A 67 -1.24 8.22 -2.85
C VAL A 67 -0.88 7.83 -1.43
N THR A 68 0.30 8.26 -0.98
CA THR A 68 0.63 8.24 0.45
C THR A 68 0.05 9.50 1.07
N CYS A 69 -0.88 9.35 2.01
CA CYS A 69 -1.53 10.48 2.67
C CYS A 69 -0.49 11.30 3.46
N ASN A 70 -0.43 12.63 3.24
CA ASN A 70 0.52 13.50 3.93
C ASN A 70 0.24 13.70 5.43
N TYR A 71 -0.91 13.24 5.93
CA TYR A 71 -1.24 13.26 7.36
C TYR A 71 -0.96 11.90 8.03
N CYS A 72 -1.65 10.84 7.60
CA CYS A 72 -1.54 9.52 8.26
C CYS A 72 -0.42 8.63 7.71
N SER A 73 0.28 9.04 6.63
CA SER A 73 1.36 8.29 5.97
C SER A 73 0.96 6.91 5.44
N GLN A 74 -0.34 6.61 5.36
CA GLN A 74 -0.83 5.35 4.81
C GLN A 74 -0.98 5.45 3.29
N LEU A 75 -0.74 4.33 2.60
CA LEU A 75 -1.06 4.19 1.19
C LEU A 75 -2.58 4.03 1.04
N CYS A 76 -3.21 4.92 0.29
CA CYS A 76 -4.66 5.04 0.22
C CYS A 76 -5.12 5.54 -1.15
N LYS A 77 -6.43 5.44 -1.44
CA LYS A 77 -7.02 6.16 -2.57
C LYS A 77 -6.93 7.67 -2.32
N LYS A 78 -6.55 8.44 -3.33
CA LYS A 78 -6.59 9.90 -3.25
C LYS A 78 -8.02 10.38 -3.02
N GLY A 79 -8.25 11.05 -1.89
CA GLY A 79 -9.55 11.64 -1.52
C GLY A 79 -9.56 13.16 -1.59
N ALA A 80 -8.43 13.81 -1.31
CA ALA A 80 -8.28 15.26 -1.40
C ALA A 80 -6.85 15.66 -1.81
N THR A 81 -6.71 16.83 -2.40
CA THR A 81 -5.42 17.45 -2.76
C THR A 81 -5.44 18.91 -2.31
N LYS A 82 -4.37 19.42 -1.72
CA LYS A 82 -4.23 20.82 -1.30
C LYS A 82 -2.82 21.33 -1.56
N GLU A 83 -2.72 22.56 -2.05
CA GLU A 83 -1.44 23.26 -2.18
C GLU A 83 -1.20 24.14 -0.95
N LEU A 84 -0.01 24.01 -0.36
CA LEU A 84 0.47 24.80 0.77
C LEU A 84 1.91 25.21 0.49
N ASP A 85 2.19 26.51 0.51
CA ASP A 85 3.50 27.12 0.17
C ASP A 85 4.11 26.59 -1.14
N GLY A 86 3.28 26.52 -2.18
CA GLY A 86 3.69 26.05 -3.51
C GLY A 86 3.91 24.54 -3.60
N VAL A 87 3.65 23.76 -2.53
CA VAL A 87 3.77 22.31 -2.55
C VAL A 87 2.40 21.65 -2.54
N VAL A 88 2.13 20.88 -3.59
CA VAL A 88 0.92 20.07 -3.72
C VAL A 88 1.03 18.84 -2.80
N ARG A 89 0.01 18.65 -1.96
CA ARG A 89 -0.10 17.56 -0.98
C ARG A 89 -1.35 16.74 -1.23
N ASP A 90 -1.20 15.43 -1.23
CA ASP A 90 -2.31 14.48 -1.38
C ASP A 90 -2.69 13.84 -0.03
N PHE A 91 -3.99 13.61 0.13
CA PHE A 91 -4.62 13.08 1.36
C PHE A 91 -5.62 11.98 1.05
N CYS A 92 -5.82 11.07 2.02
CA CYS A 92 -6.82 9.99 1.92
C CYS A 92 -8.27 10.50 2.00
N SER A 93 -8.50 11.64 2.64
CA SER A 93 -9.82 12.23 2.87
C SER A 93 -9.72 13.73 3.13
N GLU A 94 -10.86 14.44 3.04
CA GLU A 94 -10.94 15.84 3.46
C GLU A 94 -10.61 16.04 4.94
N GLU A 95 -10.94 15.06 5.79
CA GLU A 95 -10.66 15.14 7.23
C GLU A 95 -9.15 15.15 7.51
N CYS A 96 -8.38 14.27 6.84
CA CYS A 96 -6.92 14.27 6.93
C CYS A 96 -6.32 15.56 6.37
N CYS A 97 -6.91 16.09 5.31
CA CYS A 97 -6.51 17.38 4.72
C CYS A 97 -6.71 18.54 5.72
N LYS A 98 -7.87 18.60 6.40
CA LYS A 98 -8.16 19.63 7.43
C LYS A 98 -7.23 19.50 8.64
N LYS A 99 -7.06 18.29 9.19
CA LYS A 99 -6.14 18.04 10.31
C LYS A 99 -4.70 18.47 9.99
N PHE A 100 -4.25 18.20 8.78
CA PHE A 100 -2.93 18.65 8.32
C PHE A 100 -2.84 20.18 8.22
N GLN A 101 -3.85 20.84 7.64
CA GLN A 101 -3.88 22.30 7.54
C GLN A 101 -3.88 22.95 8.93
N ASP A 102 -4.69 22.47 9.86
CA ASP A 102 -4.73 23.00 11.23
C ASP A 102 -3.36 22.83 11.92
N TRP A 103 -2.74 21.66 11.77
CA TRP A 103 -1.39 21.43 12.26
C TRP A 103 -0.37 22.37 11.61
N TYR A 104 -0.46 22.56 10.29
CA TYR A 104 0.42 23.41 9.50
C TYR A 104 0.36 24.87 9.95
N TYR A 105 -0.84 25.44 10.08
CA TYR A 105 -1.03 26.83 10.46
C TYR A 105 -0.79 27.07 11.97
N LYS A 106 -1.05 26.07 12.82
CA LYS A 106 -0.63 26.13 14.23
C LYS A 106 0.89 26.14 14.35
N ALA A 107 1.59 25.37 13.52
CA ALA A 107 3.03 25.38 13.47
C ALA A 107 3.59 26.68 12.87
N SER A 108 2.90 27.33 11.94
CA SER A 108 3.34 28.60 11.35
C SER A 108 3.14 29.81 12.27
N ASN A 109 2.16 29.77 13.17
CA ASN A 109 1.87 30.85 14.13
C ASN A 109 2.74 30.79 15.40
N SER A 110 3.56 29.76 15.55
CA SER A 110 4.62 29.67 16.55
C SER A 110 5.92 30.12 15.91
N GLU A 111 6.44 31.26 16.34
CA GLU A 111 7.71 31.85 15.89
C GLU A 111 8.92 30.99 16.33
N PHE A 112 9.05 29.76 15.81
CA PHE A 112 10.26 28.93 15.92
C PHE A 112 10.41 28.01 14.70
N LEU A 113 10.88 28.62 13.60
CA LEU A 113 11.54 27.95 12.49
C LEU A 113 12.84 27.28 12.97
N THR A 114 12.76 26.11 13.60
CA THR A 114 13.93 25.21 13.72
C THR A 114 13.62 23.72 13.52
N ARG A 115 12.36 23.29 13.36
CA ARG A 115 12.05 21.87 13.11
C ARG A 115 10.90 21.69 12.12
N ALA A 116 11.04 22.27 10.92
CA ALA A 116 10.39 21.65 9.77
C ALA A 116 10.83 20.18 9.75
N PRO A 117 9.94 19.19 9.86
CA PRO A 117 10.33 17.82 9.55
C PRO A 117 10.68 17.89 8.07
N GLN A 118 11.98 17.86 7.81
CA GLN A 118 12.52 17.68 6.48
C GLN A 118 11.68 16.59 5.84
N LEU A 119 10.92 16.97 4.82
CA LEU A 119 10.46 16.04 3.81
C LEU A 119 11.72 15.39 3.31
N LYS A 120 12.02 14.22 3.87
CA LYS A 120 13.01 13.32 3.32
C LYS A 120 12.53 13.07 1.91
N LYS A 121 13.13 13.75 0.95
CA LYS A 121 13.07 13.39 -0.47
C LYS A 121 13.26 11.88 -0.50
N PRO A 122 12.34 11.09 -1.08
CA PRO A 122 12.64 9.68 -1.28
C PRO A 122 13.89 9.64 -2.16
N LYS A 123 15.01 9.15 -1.60
CA LYS A 123 16.16 8.75 -2.42
C LYS A 123 15.66 7.62 -3.31
N MET A 124 15.35 7.95 -4.57
CA MET A 124 15.40 6.97 -5.66
C MET A 124 16.81 6.40 -5.64
N HIS A 125 16.96 5.17 -5.15
CA HIS A 125 18.13 4.37 -5.47
C HIS A 125 17.83 3.74 -6.83
N MET A 126 18.64 4.10 -7.83
CA MET A 126 18.94 3.21 -8.94
C MET A 126 19.76 2.02 -8.42
#